data_AF-A0A527HAN5-F1
#
_entry.id   AF-A0A527HAN5-F1
#
_cell.length_a   1.000
_cell.length_b   1.000
_cell.length_c   1.000
_cell.angle_alpha   90.00
_cell.angle_beta   90.00
_cell.angle_gamma   90.00
#
_symmetry.space_group_name_H-M   'P 1'
#
loop_
_entity.id
_entity.type
_entity.pdbx_description
1 polymer ?
#
loop_
_entity_poly.entity_id
_entity_poly.type
_entity_poly.pdbx_seq_one_letter_code
_entity_poly.pdbx_strand_id
1 'polypeptide(L)'
;LLQDLKADDAAACLSGLLIGGEIASASRRHGAGAEPVVLVASGALGTLYSEALGLAGLEVRAVDADEAVRAGLVEAARENDMIARIGAAR
;
A
#
# COMPACT_ATOMS: atom_id res chain seq x y z
N LEU A 1 18.49 -11.45 -22.53
CA LEU A 1 19.85 -11.42 -23.10
C LEU A 1 20.90 -11.30 -21.99
N LEU A 2 22.11 -11.84 -22.22
CA LEU A 2 23.19 -12.17 -21.26
C LEU A 2 22.78 -13.11 -20.11
N GLN A 3 21.59 -12.91 -19.52
CA GLN A 3 21.04 -13.68 -18.40
C GLN A 3 19.99 -14.72 -18.84
N ASP A 4 19.71 -14.82 -20.15
CA ASP A 4 18.73 -15.72 -20.77
C ASP A 4 17.38 -15.87 -20.04
N LEU A 5 16.89 -14.78 -19.45
CA LEU A 5 15.63 -14.76 -18.70
C LEU A 5 14.44 -15.00 -19.64
N LYS A 6 13.51 -15.86 -19.19
CA LYS A 6 12.19 -16.00 -19.81
C LYS A 6 11.38 -14.71 -19.57
N ALA A 7 10.34 -14.51 -20.37
CA ALA A 7 9.53 -13.28 -20.31
C ALA A 7 8.95 -13.02 -18.91
N ASP A 8 8.41 -14.05 -18.26
CA ASP A 8 7.82 -13.92 -16.91
C ASP A 8 8.88 -13.61 -15.85
N ASP A 9 10.05 -14.25 -15.94
CA ASP A 9 11.18 -14.00 -15.04
C ASP A 9 11.74 -12.58 -15.23
N ALA A 10 11.79 -12.10 -16.47
CA ALA A 10 12.20 -10.72 -16.78
C ALA A 10 11.19 -9.71 -16.25
N ALA A 11 9.89 -10.00 -16.34
CA ALA A 11 8.83 -9.15 -15.80
C ALA A 11 8.87 -9.09 -14.27
N ALA A 12 9.04 -10.23 -13.60
CA ALA A 12 9.19 -10.31 -12.15
C ALA A 12 10.44 -9.56 -11.67
N CYS A 13 11.58 -9.73 -12.37
CA CYS A 13 12.81 -9.01 -12.08
C CYS A 13 12.63 -7.50 -12.20
N LEU A 14 12.00 -7.03 -13.28
CA LEU A 14 11.71 -5.61 -13.47
C LEU A 14 10.76 -5.07 -12.40
N SER A 15 9.70 -5.82 -12.05
CA SER A 15 8.77 -5.44 -10.99
C SER A 15 9.47 -5.29 -9.65
N GLY A 16 10.27 -6.28 -9.25
CA GLY A 16 11.04 -6.24 -8.01
C GLY A 16 12.05 -5.09 -7.98
N LEU A 17 12.74 -4.82 -9.10
CA LEU A 17 13.68 -3.70 -9.21
C LEU A 17 12.99 -2.35 -8.98
N LEU A 18 11.81 -2.14 -9.56
CA LEU A 18 11.06 -0.90 -9.42
C LEU A 18 10.46 -0.73 -8.02
N ILE A 19 9.79 -1.76 -7.49
CA ILE A 19 9.21 -1.73 -6.14
C ILE A 19 10.30 -1.54 -5.08
N GLY A 20 11.39 -2.28 -5.18
CA GLY A 20 12.53 -2.14 -4.25
C GLY A 20 13.18 -0.77 -4.34
N GLY A 21 13.30 -0.20 -5.54
CA GLY A 21 13.79 1.16 -5.75
C GLY A 21 12.90 2.22 -5.09
N GLU A 22 11.59 2.07 -5.20
CA GLU A 22 10.61 2.94 -4.54
C GLU A 22 10.72 2.85 -3.02
N ILE A 23 10.71 1.64 -2.44
CA ILE A 23 10.81 1.41 -0.99
C ILE A 23 12.11 2.00 -0.44
N ALA A 24 13.25 1.77 -1.12
CA ALA A 24 14.53 2.31 -0.70
C ALA A 24 14.53 3.86 -0.74
N SER A 25 13.90 4.46 -1.76
CA SER A 25 13.75 5.90 -1.87
C SER A 25 12.87 6.48 -0.77
N ALA A 26 11.69 5.88 -0.53
CA ALA A 26 10.76 6.28 0.50
C ALA A 26 11.38 6.19 1.89
N SER A 27 12.08 5.08 2.18
CA SER A 27 12.76 4.86 3.47
C SER A 27 13.83 5.91 3.74
N ARG A 28 14.60 6.35 2.72
CA ARG A 28 15.57 7.45 2.87
C ARG A 28 14.90 8.79 3.13
N ARG A 29 13.74 9.04 2.52
CA ARG A 29 13.03 10.33 2.61
C ARG A 29 12.26 10.49 3.92
N HIS A 30 11.65 9.40 4.40
CA HIS A 30 10.72 9.44 5.53
C HIS A 30 11.30 8.81 6.80
N GLY A 31 12.42 8.08 6.70
CA GLY A 31 12.99 7.30 7.78
C GLY A 31 12.22 5.99 8.01
N ALA A 32 12.88 5.01 8.61
CA ALA A 32 12.22 3.84 9.18
C ALA A 32 11.76 4.24 10.60
N GLY A 33 10.50 4.66 10.72
CA GLY A 33 9.90 4.92 12.02
C GLY A 33 9.76 3.63 12.85
N ALA A 34 9.41 3.76 14.13
CA ALA A 34 9.10 2.60 14.98
C ALA A 34 7.73 1.98 14.65
N GLU A 35 6.88 2.71 13.94
CA GLU A 35 5.53 2.28 13.58
C GLU A 35 5.53 1.49 12.26
N PRO A 36 4.66 0.47 12.13
CA PRO A 36 4.47 -0.25 10.88
C PRO A 36 4.05 0.66 9.73
N VAL A 37 4.55 0.34 8.53
CA VAL A 37 4.09 0.97 7.28
C VAL A 37 2.64 0.56 7.02
N VAL A 38 1.77 1.55 6.87
CA VAL A 38 0.37 1.32 6.51
C VAL A 38 0.29 1.13 5.00
N LEU A 39 0.09 -0.11 4.55
CA LEU A 39 -0.06 -0.44 3.14
C LEU A 39 -1.55 -0.45 2.77
N VAL A 40 -2.02 0.64 2.15
CA VAL A 40 -3.37 0.73 1.60
C VAL A 40 -3.35 0.23 0.16
N ALA A 41 -3.75 -1.02 -0.04
CA ALA A 41 -3.71 -1.69 -1.34
C ALA A 41 -4.72 -2.85 -1.38
N SER A 42 -5.04 -3.30 -2.60
CA SER A 42 -5.89 -4.48 -2.82
C SER A 42 -5.29 -5.39 -3.89
N GLY A 43 -5.66 -6.67 -3.85
CA GLY A 43 -5.26 -7.66 -4.85
C GLY A 43 -3.76 -7.94 -4.92
N ALA A 44 -3.29 -8.39 -6.08
CA ALA A 44 -1.92 -8.86 -6.28
C ALA A 44 -0.85 -7.80 -6.00
N LEU A 45 -1.16 -6.52 -6.21
CA LEU A 45 -0.21 -5.43 -5.94
C LEU A 45 0.05 -5.27 -4.44
N GLY A 46 -0.99 -5.44 -3.60
CA GLY A 46 -0.85 -5.42 -2.15
C GLY A 46 0.07 -6.54 -1.66
N THR A 47 -0.07 -7.75 -2.22
CA THR A 47 0.83 -8.88 -1.90
C THR A 47 2.28 -8.55 -2.26
N LEU A 48 2.54 -8.06 -3.48
CA LEU A 48 3.89 -7.74 -3.94
C LEU A 48 4.57 -6.67 -3.08
N TYR A 49 3.85 -5.60 -2.72
CA TYR A 49 4.41 -4.56 -1.84
C TYR A 49 4.59 -5.05 -0.41
N SER A 50 3.68 -5.87 0.12
CA SER A 50 3.81 -6.43 1.47
C SER A 50 5.05 -7.32 1.58
N GLU A 51 5.32 -8.16 0.58
CA GLU A 51 6.53 -8.99 0.52
C GLU A 51 7.80 -8.13 0.41
N ALA A 52 7.81 -7.15 -0.49
CA ALA A 52 8.97 -6.30 -0.71
C ALA A 52 9.31 -5.42 0.52
N LEU A 53 8.30 -4.90 1.22
CA LEU A 53 8.46 -4.17 2.48
C LEU A 53 9.02 -5.07 3.58
N GLY A 54 8.50 -6.30 3.68
CA GLY A 54 9.03 -7.30 4.63
C GLY A 54 10.49 -7.66 4.35
N LEU A 55 10.87 -7.83 3.07
CA LEU A 55 12.27 -8.04 2.67
C LEU A 55 13.18 -6.85 3.02
N ALA A 56 12.64 -5.63 3.08
CA ALA A 56 13.34 -4.44 3.54
C ALA A 56 13.41 -4.31 5.07
N GLY A 57 12.85 -5.26 5.82
CA GLY A 57 12.81 -5.25 7.29
C GLY A 57 11.78 -4.29 7.87
N LEU A 58 10.79 -3.89 7.08
CA LEU A 58 9.71 -2.99 7.51
C LEU A 58 8.48 -3.81 7.92
N GLU A 59 7.97 -3.55 9.11
CA GLU A 59 6.68 -4.07 9.55
C GLU A 59 5.56 -3.44 8.71
N VAL A 60 4.57 -4.26 8.31
CA VAL A 60 3.47 -3.83 7.44
C VAL A 60 2.13 -4.05 8.11
N ARG A 61 1.30 -3.01 8.09
CA ARG A 61 -0.13 -3.11 8.39
C ARG A 61 -0.93 -2.91 7.11
N ALA A 62 -1.44 -4.01 6.57
CA ALA A 62 -2.28 -3.98 5.39
C ALA A 62 -3.67 -3.40 5.70
N VAL A 63 -4.19 -2.58 4.78
CA VAL A 63 -5.56 -2.04 4.78
C VAL A 63 -6.11 -2.25 3.38
N ASP A 64 -7.29 -2.88 3.28
CA ASP A 64 -7.95 -3.03 1.98
C ASP A 64 -8.33 -1.66 1.41
N ALA A 65 -7.91 -1.41 0.17
CA ALA A 65 -8.10 -0.12 -0.48
C ALA A 65 -9.57 0.15 -0.78
N ASP A 66 -10.36 -0.85 -1.15
CA ASP A 66 -11.77 -0.67 -1.46
C ASP A 66 -12.59 -0.33 -0.21
N GLU A 67 -12.28 -0.97 0.92
CA GLU A 67 -12.83 -0.60 2.23
C GLU A 67 -12.43 0.82 2.63
N ALA A 68 -11.16 1.20 2.45
CA ALA A 68 -10.68 2.54 2.75
C ALA A 68 -11.40 3.62 1.91
N VAL A 69 -11.63 3.34 0.61
CA VAL A 69 -12.40 4.22 -0.28
C VAL A 69 -13.83 4.36 0.21
N ARG A 70 -14.52 3.26 0.52
CA ARG A 70 -15.90 3.30 1.02
C ARG A 70 -16.01 4.08 2.31
N ALA A 71 -15.10 3.83 3.26
CA ALA A 71 -15.06 4.56 4.53
C ALA A 71 -14.85 6.06 4.30
N GLY A 72 -13.89 6.44 3.45
CA GLY A 72 -13.63 7.84 3.11
C GLY A 72 -14.80 8.55 2.45
N LEU A 73 -15.50 7.89 1.52
CA LEU A 73 -16.71 8.43 0.88
C LEU A 73 -17.85 8.65 1.87
N VAL A 74 -18.05 7.72 2.80
CA VAL A 74 -19.07 7.84 3.85
C VAL A 74 -18.74 9.01 4.78
N GLU A 75 -17.49 9.16 5.20
CA GLU A 75 -17.09 10.31 6.03
C GLU A 75 -17.23 11.63 5.29
N ALA A 76 -16.83 11.70 4.02
CA ALA A 76 -17.04 12.89 3.20
C ALA A 76 -18.53 13.24 3.08
N ALA A 77 -19.41 12.25 2.87
CA ALA A 77 -20.85 12.49 2.81
C ALA A 77 -21.43 13.02 4.14
N ARG A 78 -20.89 12.56 5.28
CA ARG A 78 -21.26 13.08 6.61
C ARG A 78 -20.82 14.53 6.78
N GLU A 79 -19.58 14.85 6.38
CA GLU A 79 -19.06 16.22 6.46
C GLU A 79 -19.80 17.20 5.52
N ASN A 80 -20.49 16.69 4.52
CA ASN A 80 -21.31 17.49 3.59
C ASN A 80 -22.82 17.42 3.89
N ASP A 81 -23.22 16.96 5.09
CA ASP A 81 -24.62 16.83 5.54
C ASP A 81 -25.53 16.03 4.58
N MET A 82 -24.94 15.22 3.69
CA MET A 82 -25.69 14.37 2.76
C MET A 82 -26.32 13.18 3.47
N ILE A 83 -25.70 12.72 4.57
CA ILE A 83 -26.16 11.63 5.41
C ILE A 83 -25.93 11.98 6.89
N ALA A 84 -26.77 11.42 7.76
CA ALA A 84 -26.66 11.68 9.20
C ALA A 84 -25.33 11.18 9.77
N ARG A 85 -24.70 12.01 10.62
CA ARG A 85 -23.55 11.60 11.44
C ARG A 85 -24.06 10.61 12.49
N ILE A 86 -23.55 9.38 12.48
CA ILE A 86 -23.91 8.38 13.51
C ILE A 86 -23.40 8.93 14.86
N GLY A 87 -24.33 9.36 15.72
CA GLY A 87 -24.01 9.90 17.04
C GLY A 87 -24.74 11.18 17.47
N ALA A 88 -25.60 11.79 16.65
CA ALA A 88 -26.42 12.92 17.10
C ALA A 88 -27.80 12.47 17.62
N ALA A 89 -27.81 11.71 18.71
CA ALA A 89 -28.95 11.68 19.61
C ALA A 89 -28.60 12.57 20.82
N ARG A 90 -29.27 13.72 20.93
CA ARG A 90 -29.48 14.42 22.20
C ARG A 90 -30.97 14.44 22.47
#